data_AF-A0A812J775-F1
#
_entry.id   AF-A0A812J775-F1
#
_cell.length_a   1.000
_cell.length_b   1.000
_cell.length_c   1.000
_cell.angle_alpha   90.00
_cell.angle_beta   90.00
_cell.angle_gamma   90.00
#
_symmetry.space_group_name_H-M   'P 1'
#
loop_
_entity.id
_entity.type
_entity.pdbx_description
1 polymer ?
#
loop_
_entity_poly.entity_id
_entity_poly.type
_entity_poly.pdbx_seq_one_letter_code
_entity_poly.pdbx_strand_id
1 'polypeptide(L)'
;MAGQKKSRKGIKLGQAPALSVSTWAQWIKFVGQEAGARMAMILSLTYMFGLRCSEALTLKRSDFSFHGDIPKLVVTGETQGNRKSPGEVYCRKKHMCWLKSVFKSGYTVERTKKHKHGKGRKKTITRQDKYEIPSEGFLFRSRKEAKQPHLHYHAVYAQVKRLAPRFLEHLRNQGQKWGPEVAKLRPHSGRATLITELLGDGMSTALSMKFARHAPGSVKVHLKYGRLTLKDVKAACDKMDSKGSTWPDFSRVPTAKLKRARLDIDQELRKRVKN
;
A
#
# COMPACT_ATOMS: atom_id res chain seq x y z
N MET A 1 29.02 5.41 -39.77
CA MET A 1 28.87 6.26 -38.57
C MET A 1 27.54 5.94 -37.89
N ALA A 2 27.58 5.31 -36.70
CA ALA A 2 26.39 4.92 -35.98
C ALA A 2 25.78 6.11 -35.23
N GLY A 3 24.60 6.55 -35.66
CA GLY A 3 23.87 7.65 -35.02
C GLY A 3 23.47 7.32 -33.58
N GLN A 4 24.00 8.07 -32.62
CA GLN A 4 23.58 8.00 -31.22
C GLN A 4 22.08 8.36 -31.11
N LYS A 5 21.26 7.38 -30.71
CA LYS A 5 19.86 7.61 -30.34
C LYS A 5 19.82 8.52 -29.10
N LYS A 6 19.50 9.80 -29.30
CA LYS A 6 19.17 10.75 -28.22
C LYS A 6 18.05 10.16 -27.35
N SER A 7 18.37 9.80 -26.11
CA SER A 7 17.38 9.32 -25.15
C SER A 7 16.37 10.43 -24.86
N ARG A 8 15.09 10.24 -25.20
CA ARG A 8 14.02 11.16 -24.79
C ARG A 8 14.07 11.29 -23.26
N LYS A 9 14.31 12.50 -22.74
CA LYS A 9 14.23 12.80 -21.31
C LYS A 9 12.82 12.42 -20.84
N GLY A 10 12.70 11.28 -20.15
CA GLY A 10 11.43 10.81 -19.63
C GLY A 10 10.85 11.83 -18.66
N ILE A 11 9.57 12.18 -18.83
CA ILE A 11 8.84 13.01 -17.88
C ILE A 11 8.99 12.36 -16.50
N LYS A 12 9.62 13.05 -15.55
CA LYS A 12 9.72 12.59 -14.16
C LYS A 12 8.33 12.60 -13.56
N LEU A 13 7.67 11.44 -13.60
CA LEU A 13 6.41 11.25 -12.92
C LEU A 13 6.63 11.48 -11.42
N GLY A 14 5.87 12.42 -10.83
CA GLY A 14 5.87 12.65 -9.39
C GLY A 14 5.45 11.42 -8.57
N GLN A 15 5.48 11.55 -7.24
CA GLN A 15 5.14 10.46 -6.32
C GLN A 15 3.73 9.91 -6.58
N ALA A 16 3.58 8.60 -6.35
CA ALA A 16 2.26 7.97 -6.43
C ALA A 16 1.38 8.51 -5.29
N PRO A 17 0.11 8.90 -5.57
CA PRO A 17 -0.82 9.30 -4.52
C PRO A 17 -1.04 8.18 -3.51
N ALA A 18 -1.09 8.51 -2.23
CA ALA A 18 -1.54 7.65 -1.15
C ALA A 18 -3.02 7.95 -0.86
N LEU A 19 -3.78 6.94 -0.46
CA LEU A 19 -5.14 7.10 0.06
C LEU A 19 -5.14 6.88 1.57
N SER A 20 -6.22 7.27 2.25
CA SER A 20 -6.51 6.74 3.59
C SER A 20 -6.81 5.24 3.50
N VAL A 21 -6.73 4.53 4.63
CA VAL A 21 -7.05 3.09 4.69
C VAL A 21 -8.48 2.80 4.23
N SER A 22 -9.44 3.63 4.66
CA SER A 22 -10.86 3.48 4.29
C SER A 22 -11.09 3.72 2.80
N THR A 23 -10.46 4.73 2.21
CA THR A 23 -10.60 5.02 0.77
C THR A 23 -9.82 4.02 -0.07
N TRP A 24 -8.72 3.47 0.43
CA TRP A 24 -8.04 2.35 -0.21
C TRP A 24 -8.95 1.11 -0.27
N ALA A 25 -9.67 0.78 0.80
CA ALA A 25 -10.65 -0.30 0.78
C ALA A 25 -11.77 -0.08 -0.25
N GLN A 26 -12.29 1.17 -0.35
CA GLN A 26 -13.26 1.54 -1.39
C GLN A 26 -12.66 1.39 -2.80
N TRP A 27 -11.40 1.78 -2.99
CA TRP A 27 -10.69 1.61 -4.26
C TRP A 27 -10.56 0.14 -4.66
N ILE A 28 -10.18 -0.75 -3.73
CA ILE A 28 -10.10 -2.19 -3.99
C ILE A 28 -11.47 -2.77 -4.35
N LYS A 29 -12.53 -2.39 -3.63
CA LYS A 29 -13.91 -2.80 -3.95
C LYS A 29 -14.32 -2.34 -5.35
N PHE A 30 -14.07 -1.07 -5.69
CA PHE A 30 -14.35 -0.50 -7.01
C PHE A 30 -13.58 -1.21 -8.12
N VAL A 31 -12.29 -1.50 -7.92
CA VAL A 31 -11.47 -2.27 -8.88
C VAL A 31 -12.02 -3.68 -9.04
N GLY A 32 -12.47 -4.33 -7.96
CA GLY A 32 -13.13 -5.64 -8.03
C GLY A 32 -14.38 -5.59 -8.91
N GLN A 33 -15.23 -4.59 -8.71
CA GLN A 33 -16.47 -4.40 -9.48
C GLN A 33 -16.22 -4.10 -10.96
N GLU A 34 -15.18 -3.35 -11.29
CA GLU A 34 -14.93 -2.88 -12.65
C GLU A 34 -13.97 -3.79 -13.46
N ALA A 35 -12.97 -4.37 -12.79
CA ALA A 35 -11.87 -5.09 -13.43
C ALA A 35 -11.74 -6.56 -12.98
N GLY A 36 -12.46 -6.97 -11.94
CA GLY A 36 -12.52 -8.35 -11.46
C GLY A 36 -11.58 -8.65 -10.30
N ALA A 37 -11.78 -9.83 -9.71
CA ALA A 37 -11.14 -10.29 -8.48
C ALA A 37 -9.62 -10.33 -8.60
N ARG A 38 -9.10 -10.80 -9.74
CA ARG A 38 -7.66 -10.89 -9.98
C ARG A 38 -6.96 -9.53 -9.87
N MET A 39 -7.54 -8.48 -10.46
CA MET A 39 -6.97 -7.12 -10.40
C MET A 39 -7.04 -6.54 -9.00
N ALA A 40 -8.17 -6.72 -8.31
CA ALA A 40 -8.33 -6.29 -6.93
C ALA A 40 -7.31 -6.99 -6.01
N MET A 41 -7.08 -8.30 -6.17
CA MET A 41 -6.08 -9.02 -5.40
C MET A 41 -4.66 -8.49 -5.62
N ILE A 42 -4.24 -8.25 -6.87
CA ILE A 42 -2.91 -7.69 -7.17
C ILE A 42 -2.68 -6.39 -6.41
N LEU A 43 -3.67 -5.48 -6.42
CA LEU A 43 -3.57 -4.20 -5.73
C LEU A 43 -3.64 -4.37 -4.21
N SER A 44 -4.45 -5.29 -3.68
CA SER A 44 -4.46 -5.61 -2.26
C SER A 44 -3.07 -6.01 -1.76
N LEU A 45 -2.33 -6.83 -2.52
CA LEU A 45 -0.97 -7.24 -2.16
C LEU A 45 0.04 -6.08 -2.13
N THR A 46 -0.08 -5.08 -3.01
CA THR A 46 0.82 -3.92 -2.97
C THR A 46 0.63 -3.07 -1.73
N TYR A 47 -0.60 -3.03 -1.19
CA TYR A 47 -0.89 -2.38 0.10
C TYR A 47 -0.55 -3.27 1.30
N MET A 48 -0.93 -4.55 1.31
CA MET A 48 -0.73 -5.41 2.48
C MET A 48 0.74 -5.60 2.85
N PHE A 49 1.60 -5.75 1.84
CA PHE A 49 3.02 -6.09 1.97
C PHE A 49 3.95 -4.97 1.49
N GLY A 50 3.39 -3.83 1.08
CA GLY A 50 4.16 -2.71 0.55
C GLY A 50 4.92 -3.05 -0.73
N LEU A 51 4.43 -3.98 -1.54
CA LEU A 51 5.17 -4.44 -2.72
C LEU A 51 5.21 -3.38 -3.82
N ARG A 52 6.27 -3.40 -4.62
CA ARG A 52 6.16 -2.87 -5.99
C ARG A 52 5.18 -3.73 -6.77
N CYS A 53 4.51 -3.15 -7.75
CA CYS A 53 3.55 -3.92 -8.55
C CYS A 53 4.23 -5.09 -9.28
N SER A 54 5.45 -4.89 -9.79
CA SER A 54 6.23 -5.97 -10.41
C SER A 54 6.59 -7.09 -9.43
N GLU A 55 6.85 -6.76 -8.16
CA GLU A 55 7.07 -7.76 -7.09
C GLU A 55 5.79 -8.56 -6.86
N ALA A 56 4.63 -7.89 -6.70
CA ALA A 56 3.35 -8.56 -6.54
C ALA A 56 3.03 -9.52 -7.70
N LEU A 57 3.37 -9.13 -8.93
CA LEU A 57 3.11 -9.93 -10.14
C LEU A 57 4.02 -11.15 -10.27
N THR A 58 5.17 -11.15 -9.59
CA THR A 58 6.17 -12.22 -9.66
C THR A 58 6.15 -13.14 -8.45
N LEU A 59 5.20 -12.96 -7.54
CA LEU A 59 5.03 -13.87 -6.40
C LEU A 59 4.59 -15.26 -6.86
N LYS A 60 5.20 -16.26 -6.25
CA LYS A 60 4.84 -17.67 -6.36
C LYS A 60 4.03 -18.09 -5.14
N ARG A 61 3.28 -19.19 -5.27
CA ARG A 61 2.54 -19.81 -4.17
C ARG A 61 3.45 -20.19 -3.00
N SER A 62 4.64 -20.67 -3.31
CA SER A 62 5.70 -21.09 -2.38
C SER A 62 6.33 -19.94 -1.58
N ASP A 63 6.15 -18.70 -2.03
CA ASP A 63 6.75 -17.54 -1.37
C ASP A 63 6.05 -17.20 -0.04
N PHE A 64 4.86 -17.76 0.20
CA PHE A 64 4.05 -17.49 1.38
C PHE A 64 4.21 -18.58 2.44
N SER A 65 4.61 -18.17 3.64
CA SER A 65 4.64 -19.03 4.83
C SER A 65 3.71 -18.45 5.90
N PHE A 66 2.54 -19.07 6.06
CA PHE A 66 1.49 -18.62 6.99
C PHE A 66 1.46 -19.36 8.33
N HIS A 67 2.25 -20.43 8.46
CA HIS A 67 2.17 -21.39 9.57
C HIS A 67 3.41 -21.37 10.47
N GLY A 68 4.44 -20.60 10.14
CA GLY A 68 5.59 -20.39 11.03
C GLY A 68 5.33 -19.32 12.10
N ASP A 69 6.23 -19.24 13.08
CA ASP A 69 6.17 -18.29 14.21
C ASP A 69 5.98 -16.84 13.76
N ILE A 70 6.68 -16.47 12.68
CA ILE A 70 6.53 -15.19 12.01
C ILE A 70 5.91 -15.45 10.63
N PRO A 71 4.59 -15.24 10.46
CA PRO A 71 3.97 -15.40 9.15
C PRO A 71 4.55 -14.35 8.20
N LYS A 72 5.02 -14.80 7.04
CA LYS A 72 5.80 -13.98 6.12
C LYS A 72 5.59 -14.32 4.65
N LEU A 73 5.96 -13.37 3.82
CA LEU A 73 6.14 -13.50 2.38
C LEU A 73 7.62 -13.29 2.06
N VAL A 74 8.19 -14.11 1.18
CA VAL A 74 9.58 -13.97 0.72
C VAL A 74 9.60 -13.43 -0.71
N VAL A 75 10.23 -12.27 -0.91
CA VAL A 75 10.49 -11.72 -2.24
C VAL A 75 11.88 -12.20 -2.68
N THR A 76 11.95 -13.22 -3.54
CA THR A 76 13.22 -13.93 -3.81
C THR A 76 14.29 -13.09 -4.53
N GLY A 77 13.89 -12.17 -5.41
CA GLY A 77 14.83 -11.43 -6.25
C GLY A 77 15.32 -12.18 -7.50
N GLU A 78 14.87 -13.42 -7.72
CA GLU A 78 15.29 -14.23 -8.88
C GLU A 78 14.74 -13.67 -10.20
N THR A 79 13.52 -13.16 -10.17
CA THR A 79 12.79 -12.69 -11.35
C THR A 79 13.04 -11.20 -11.56
N GLN A 80 13.17 -10.75 -12.82
CA GLN A 80 13.46 -9.34 -13.11
C GLN A 80 12.50 -8.35 -12.41
N GLY A 81 11.23 -8.74 -12.23
CA GLY A 81 10.22 -7.92 -11.54
C GLY A 81 10.41 -7.75 -10.03
N ASN A 82 11.19 -8.61 -9.35
CA ASN A 82 11.36 -8.59 -7.89
C ASN A 82 12.80 -8.31 -7.41
N ARG A 83 13.76 -8.09 -8.30
CA ARG A 83 15.18 -7.78 -7.98
C ARG A 83 15.43 -6.52 -7.15
N LYS A 84 14.50 -5.56 -7.15
CA LYS A 84 14.78 -4.21 -6.60
C LYS A 84 14.77 -4.14 -5.07
N SER A 85 14.02 -5.01 -4.39
CA SER A 85 14.07 -5.13 -2.93
C SER A 85 13.67 -6.54 -2.51
N PRO A 86 14.57 -7.52 -2.72
CA PRO A 86 14.35 -8.87 -2.22
C PRO A 86 14.34 -8.89 -0.69
N GLY A 87 13.87 -10.00 -0.13
CA GLY A 87 13.85 -10.27 1.30
C GLY A 87 12.46 -10.56 1.85
N GLU A 88 12.41 -10.75 3.15
CA GLU A 88 11.21 -11.16 3.88
C GLU A 88 10.31 -9.97 4.21
N VAL A 89 9.01 -10.23 4.21
CA VAL A 89 7.97 -9.26 4.54
C VAL A 89 7.03 -9.89 5.55
N TYR A 90 6.92 -9.25 6.72
CA TYR A 90 5.99 -9.70 7.74
C TYR A 90 4.54 -9.59 7.26
N CYS A 91 3.78 -10.66 7.45
CA CYS A 91 2.35 -10.69 7.20
C CYS A 91 1.59 -10.27 8.45
N ARG A 92 1.08 -9.03 8.45
CA ARG A 92 0.37 -8.46 9.61
C ARG A 92 -0.84 -9.30 10.00
N LYS A 93 -1.04 -9.53 11.30
CA LYS A 93 -2.18 -10.30 11.87
C LYS A 93 -3.53 -9.90 11.27
N LYS A 94 -3.79 -8.61 11.09
CA LYS A 94 -5.06 -8.10 10.51
C LYS A 94 -5.36 -8.60 9.09
N HIS A 95 -4.35 -9.00 8.32
CA HIS A 95 -4.52 -9.51 6.96
C HIS A 95 -4.58 -11.05 6.89
N MET A 96 -4.21 -11.74 7.98
CA MET A 96 -4.06 -13.20 7.99
C MET A 96 -5.35 -13.94 7.72
N CYS A 97 -6.46 -13.51 8.34
CA CYS A 97 -7.76 -14.15 8.14
C CYS A 97 -8.18 -14.07 6.66
N TRP A 98 -8.07 -12.89 6.06
CA TRP A 98 -8.38 -12.68 4.65
C TRP A 98 -7.46 -13.49 3.73
N LEU A 99 -6.14 -13.48 3.96
CA LEU A 99 -5.20 -14.24 3.14
C LEU A 99 -5.44 -15.75 3.23
N LYS A 100 -5.65 -16.31 4.43
CA LYS A 100 -5.98 -17.73 4.60
C LYS A 100 -7.26 -18.09 3.85
N SER A 101 -8.28 -17.24 3.94
CA SER A 101 -9.54 -17.43 3.21
C SER A 101 -9.33 -17.41 1.69
N VAL A 102 -8.61 -16.43 1.16
CA VAL A 102 -8.31 -16.32 -0.28
C VAL A 102 -7.49 -17.50 -0.78
N PHE A 103 -6.52 -17.96 -0.01
CA PHE A 103 -5.69 -19.11 -0.39
C PHE A 103 -6.43 -20.45 -0.30
N LYS A 104 -7.46 -20.55 0.56
CA LYS A 104 -8.31 -21.74 0.68
C LYS A 104 -9.39 -21.78 -0.40
N SER A 105 -10.08 -20.67 -0.61
CA SER A 105 -11.35 -20.63 -1.35
C SER A 105 -11.32 -19.75 -2.60
N GLY A 106 -10.22 -19.06 -2.87
CA GLY A 106 -10.14 -18.00 -3.88
C GLY A 106 -10.69 -16.66 -3.39
N TYR A 107 -10.49 -15.62 -4.19
CA TYR A 107 -11.04 -14.29 -3.95
C TYR A 107 -12.22 -14.02 -4.88
N THR A 108 -13.36 -13.68 -4.30
CA THR A 108 -14.60 -13.46 -5.04
C THR A 108 -15.05 -12.02 -4.95
N VAL A 109 -15.50 -11.45 -6.07
CA VAL A 109 -16.09 -10.11 -6.16
C VAL A 109 -17.33 -10.14 -7.04
N GLU A 110 -18.25 -9.22 -6.82
CA GLU A 110 -19.33 -8.95 -7.76
C GLU A 110 -18.84 -7.99 -8.82
N ARG A 111 -18.92 -8.38 -10.09
CA ARG A 111 -18.44 -7.60 -11.23
C ARG A 111 -19.60 -7.06 -12.04
N THR A 112 -19.55 -5.77 -12.30
CA THR A 112 -20.54 -5.04 -13.09
C THR A 112 -20.05 -4.94 -14.53
N LYS A 113 -20.80 -5.50 -15.48
CA LYS A 113 -20.52 -5.35 -16.92
C LYS A 113 -21.69 -4.66 -17.61
N LYS A 114 -21.35 -3.70 -18.46
CA LYS A 114 -22.28 -3.15 -19.44
C LYS A 114 -22.50 -4.21 -20.51
N HIS A 115 -23.74 -4.64 -20.68
CA HIS A 115 -24.14 -5.57 -21.73
C HIS A 115 -24.93 -4.81 -22.80
N LYS A 116 -24.57 -5.02 -24.07
CA LYS A 116 -25.31 -4.52 -25.22
C LYS A 116 -26.06 -5.69 -25.84
N HIS A 117 -27.36 -5.78 -25.60
CA HIS A 117 -28.23 -6.60 -26.45
C HIS A 117 -28.65 -5.78 -27.67
N GLY A 118 -28.97 -6.45 -28.78
CA GLY A 118 -29.54 -5.82 -29.97
C GLY A 118 -30.71 -4.88 -29.64
N LYS A 119 -30.85 -3.81 -30.42
CA LYS A 119 -31.83 -2.70 -30.26
C LYS A 119 -31.64 -1.76 -29.05
N GLY A 120 -30.39 -1.36 -28.77
CA GLY A 120 -30.10 -0.03 -28.19
C GLY A 120 -30.21 0.18 -26.66
N ARG A 121 -30.86 -0.70 -25.90
CA ARG A 121 -30.92 -0.57 -24.42
C ARG A 121 -29.65 -1.11 -23.76
N LYS A 122 -28.87 -0.22 -23.12
CA LYS A 122 -27.73 -0.60 -22.26
C LYS A 122 -28.28 -1.22 -20.98
N LYS A 123 -28.08 -2.53 -20.78
CA LYS A 123 -28.34 -3.18 -19.48
C LYS A 123 -27.03 -3.33 -18.72
N THR A 124 -27.12 -3.18 -17.40
CA THR A 124 -26.02 -3.48 -16.49
C THR A 124 -26.26 -4.87 -15.91
N ILE A 125 -25.31 -5.78 -16.09
CA ILE A 125 -25.39 -7.14 -15.53
C ILE A 125 -24.32 -7.26 -14.44
N THR A 126 -24.72 -7.74 -13.28
CA THR A 126 -23.82 -8.11 -12.19
C THR A 126 -23.57 -9.62 -12.27
N ARG A 127 -22.31 -10.03 -12.25
CA ARG A 127 -21.91 -11.44 -12.21
C ARG A 127 -20.83 -11.64 -11.15
N GLN A 128 -20.88 -12.76 -10.46
CA GLN A 128 -19.82 -13.18 -9.56
C GLN A 128 -18.55 -13.53 -10.36
N ASP A 129 -17.43 -12.89 -10.01
CA ASP A 129 -16.10 -13.13 -10.56
C ASP A 129 -15.20 -13.68 -9.45
N LYS A 130 -14.59 -14.83 -9.70
CA LYS A 130 -13.74 -15.53 -8.72
C LYS A 130 -12.34 -15.68 -9.29
N TYR A 131 -11.34 -15.34 -8.49
CA TYR A 131 -9.94 -15.59 -8.79
C TYR A 131 -9.40 -16.65 -7.82
N GLU A 132 -8.98 -17.78 -8.37
CA GLU A 132 -8.43 -18.89 -7.61
C GLU A 132 -6.91 -18.81 -7.60
N ILE A 133 -6.33 -19.08 -6.43
CA ILE A 133 -4.88 -19.13 -6.24
C ILE A 133 -4.38 -20.43 -6.84
N PRO A 134 -3.42 -20.39 -7.78
CA PRO A 134 -2.83 -21.62 -8.28
C PRO A 134 -2.17 -22.42 -7.16
N SER A 135 -2.29 -23.76 -7.23
CA SER A 135 -1.67 -24.69 -6.28
C SER A 135 -0.14 -24.58 -6.27
N GLU A 136 0.46 -24.14 -7.37
CA GLU A 136 1.90 -24.02 -7.56
C GLU A 136 2.30 -22.89 -8.52
N GLY A 137 3.58 -22.54 -8.52
CA GLY A 137 4.15 -21.54 -9.42
C GLY A 137 3.65 -20.12 -9.17
N PHE A 138 3.71 -19.26 -10.19
CA PHE A 138 3.30 -17.85 -10.09
C PHE A 138 1.81 -17.72 -9.76
N LEU A 139 1.48 -16.81 -8.85
CA LEU A 139 0.08 -16.46 -8.56
C LEU A 139 -0.59 -15.91 -9.82
N PHE A 140 -0.01 -14.87 -10.41
CA PHE A 140 -0.62 -14.16 -11.54
C PHE A 140 -0.04 -14.64 -12.86
N ARG A 141 -0.38 -15.86 -13.29
CA ARG A 141 0.10 -16.46 -14.54
C ARG A 141 -0.28 -15.65 -15.79
N SER A 142 0.63 -15.56 -16.75
CA SER A 142 0.29 -15.01 -18.07
C SER A 142 -0.67 -15.90 -18.84
N ARG A 143 -1.20 -15.37 -19.96
CA ARG A 143 -1.92 -16.17 -20.96
C ARG A 143 -0.98 -17.22 -21.59
N LYS A 144 -1.58 -18.27 -22.15
CA LYS A 144 -0.89 -19.26 -22.98
C LYS A 144 -0.05 -18.53 -24.06
N GLU A 145 1.16 -19.03 -24.33
CA GLU A 145 2.13 -18.48 -25.30
C GLU A 145 2.71 -17.09 -24.99
N ALA A 146 2.47 -16.53 -23.80
CA ALA A 146 3.18 -15.32 -23.41
C ALA A 146 4.68 -15.60 -23.18
N LYS A 147 5.54 -14.66 -23.61
CA LYS A 147 7.00 -14.74 -23.41
C LYS A 147 7.42 -14.82 -21.94
N GLN A 148 6.60 -14.31 -21.04
CA GLN A 148 6.86 -14.29 -19.59
C GLN A 148 5.79 -15.13 -18.89
N PRO A 149 6.16 -15.98 -17.91
CA PRO A 149 5.23 -16.89 -17.25
C PRO A 149 4.23 -16.17 -16.33
N HIS A 150 4.51 -14.91 -15.99
CA HIS A 150 3.71 -14.08 -15.10
C HIS A 150 3.20 -12.81 -15.78
N LEU A 151 2.10 -12.27 -15.25
CA LEU A 151 1.42 -11.11 -15.80
C LEU A 151 2.35 -9.90 -15.90
N HIS A 152 2.27 -9.21 -17.03
CA HIS A 152 3.11 -8.05 -17.30
C HIS A 152 2.62 -6.80 -16.56
N TYR A 153 3.55 -5.99 -16.04
CA TYR A 153 3.26 -4.74 -15.32
C TYR A 153 2.34 -3.79 -16.10
N HIS A 154 2.54 -3.65 -17.41
CA HIS A 154 1.73 -2.76 -18.24
C HIS A 154 0.25 -3.14 -18.28
N ALA A 155 -0.10 -4.42 -18.12
CA ALA A 155 -1.50 -4.83 -18.05
C ALA A 155 -2.19 -4.22 -16.82
N VAL A 156 -1.53 -4.27 -15.66
CA VAL A 156 -2.03 -3.66 -14.42
C VAL A 156 -2.01 -2.14 -14.51
N TYR A 157 -0.92 -1.56 -14.99
CA TYR A 157 -0.78 -0.12 -15.12
C TYR A 157 -1.86 0.50 -16.03
N ALA A 158 -2.12 -0.10 -17.19
CA ALA A 158 -3.14 0.37 -18.11
C ALA A 158 -4.54 0.32 -17.48
N GLN A 159 -4.86 -0.74 -16.74
CA GLN A 159 -6.13 -0.85 -16.03
C GLN A 159 -6.26 0.22 -14.94
N VAL A 160 -5.25 0.39 -14.08
CA VAL A 160 -5.29 1.42 -13.03
C VAL A 160 -5.43 2.81 -13.63
N LYS A 161 -4.68 3.13 -14.69
CA LYS A 161 -4.75 4.42 -15.40
C LYS A 161 -6.16 4.71 -15.94
N ARG A 162 -6.86 3.69 -16.42
CA ARG A 162 -8.25 3.79 -16.91
C ARG A 162 -9.27 3.92 -15.78
N LEU A 163 -9.06 3.25 -14.66
CA LEU A 163 -10.01 3.19 -13.56
C LEU A 163 -9.90 4.36 -12.59
N ALA A 164 -8.71 4.92 -12.38
CA ALA A 164 -8.48 5.97 -11.39
C ALA A 164 -9.35 7.23 -11.60
N PRO A 165 -9.49 7.78 -12.83
CA PRO A 165 -10.42 8.91 -13.06
C PRO A 165 -11.88 8.55 -12.79
N ARG A 166 -12.30 7.34 -13.16
CA ARG A 166 -13.67 6.84 -12.93
C ARG A 166 -13.97 6.63 -11.46
N PHE A 167 -12.96 6.26 -10.67
CA PHE A 167 -13.09 6.15 -9.23
C PHE A 167 -13.25 7.52 -8.56
N LEU A 168 -12.51 8.53 -9.02
CA LEU A 168 -12.73 9.90 -8.55
C LEU A 168 -14.17 10.37 -8.84
N GLU A 169 -14.69 10.09 -10.04
CA GLU A 169 -16.09 10.36 -10.38
C GLU A 169 -17.07 9.58 -9.48
N HIS A 170 -16.80 8.30 -9.22
CA HIS A 170 -17.59 7.48 -8.31
C HIS A 170 -17.65 8.06 -6.89
N LEU A 171 -16.52 8.53 -6.34
CA LEU A 171 -16.48 9.16 -5.02
C LEU A 171 -17.25 10.48 -5.01
N ARG A 172 -17.14 11.30 -6.06
CA ARG A 172 -17.90 12.55 -6.21
C ARG A 172 -19.41 12.30 -6.25
N ASN A 173 -19.83 11.26 -6.96
CA ASN A 173 -21.25 10.88 -7.03
C ASN A 173 -21.80 10.38 -5.70
N GLN A 174 -20.93 9.99 -4.76
CA GLN A 174 -21.28 9.66 -3.37
C GLN A 174 -21.19 10.88 -2.42
N GLY A 175 -21.03 12.09 -2.95
CA GLY A 175 -20.88 13.31 -2.15
C GLY A 175 -19.53 13.46 -1.46
N GLN A 176 -18.55 12.59 -1.73
CA GLN A 176 -17.23 12.69 -1.11
C GLN A 176 -16.38 13.76 -1.82
N LYS A 177 -15.81 14.67 -1.03
CA LYS A 177 -14.89 15.71 -1.52
C LYS A 177 -13.47 15.15 -1.62
N TRP A 178 -13.09 14.73 -2.83
CA TRP A 178 -11.73 14.27 -3.15
C TRP A 178 -11.09 15.11 -4.26
N GLY A 179 -9.77 15.32 -4.15
CA GLY A 179 -9.01 16.10 -5.10
C GLY A 179 -8.62 15.33 -6.36
N PRO A 180 -8.06 16.03 -7.37
CA PRO A 180 -7.65 15.45 -8.64
C PRO A 180 -6.50 14.43 -8.54
N GLU A 181 -5.82 14.35 -7.39
CA GLU A 181 -4.80 13.35 -7.11
C GLU A 181 -5.33 11.91 -7.16
N VAL A 182 -6.59 11.66 -6.82
CA VAL A 182 -7.20 10.32 -6.91
C VAL A 182 -7.22 9.83 -8.35
N ALA A 183 -7.45 10.71 -9.33
CA ALA A 183 -7.40 10.35 -10.75
C ALA A 183 -5.98 9.99 -11.22
N LYS A 184 -4.95 10.25 -10.41
CA LYS A 184 -3.53 9.97 -10.68
C LYS A 184 -3.02 8.72 -9.96
N LEU A 185 -3.91 7.91 -9.37
CA LEU A 185 -3.55 6.63 -8.75
C LEU A 185 -2.76 5.74 -9.72
N ARG A 186 -1.84 4.95 -9.16
CA ARG A 186 -0.95 4.04 -9.89
C ARG A 186 -0.89 2.70 -9.18
N PRO A 187 -0.39 1.63 -9.82
CA PRO A 187 -0.22 0.34 -9.14
C PRO A 187 0.62 0.41 -7.85
N HIS A 188 1.50 1.41 -7.75
CA HIS A 188 2.34 1.68 -6.58
C HIS A 188 1.64 2.46 -5.45
N SER A 189 0.44 2.99 -5.68
CA SER A 189 -0.31 3.75 -4.67
C SER A 189 -0.67 2.93 -3.44
N GLY A 190 -0.80 1.61 -3.56
CA GLY A 190 -1.02 0.73 -2.40
C GLY A 190 0.16 0.75 -1.44
N ARG A 191 1.39 0.68 -1.96
CA ARG A 191 2.60 0.82 -1.14
C ARG A 191 2.70 2.19 -0.49
N ALA A 192 2.37 3.27 -1.21
CA ALA A 192 2.37 4.62 -0.65
C ALA A 192 1.37 4.72 0.52
N THR A 193 0.15 4.20 0.31
CA THR A 193 -0.92 4.12 1.32
C THR A 193 -0.47 3.36 2.56
N LEU A 194 0.19 2.20 2.39
CA LEU A 194 0.74 1.45 3.51
C LEU A 194 1.80 2.25 4.28
N ILE A 195 2.75 2.87 3.58
CA ILE A 195 3.82 3.63 4.25
C ILE A 195 3.21 4.77 5.08
N THR A 196 2.24 5.50 4.52
CA THR A 196 1.50 6.52 5.26
C THR A 196 0.80 5.94 6.48
N GLU A 197 0.12 4.80 6.35
CA GLU A 197 -0.53 4.11 7.46
C GLU A 197 0.48 3.74 8.57
N LEU A 198 1.60 3.11 8.22
CA LEU A 198 2.62 2.71 9.21
C LEU A 198 3.17 3.91 9.97
N LEU A 199 3.46 5.01 9.27
CA LEU A 199 3.92 6.24 9.89
C LEU A 199 2.84 6.88 10.78
N GLY A 200 1.59 6.87 10.33
CA GLY A 200 0.43 7.38 11.11
C GLY A 200 0.13 6.54 12.35
N ASP A 201 0.41 5.23 12.30
CA ASP A 201 0.34 4.32 13.45
C ASP A 201 1.49 4.53 14.45
N GLY A 202 2.42 5.47 14.17
CA GLY A 202 3.56 5.79 15.04
C GLY A 202 4.75 4.83 14.88
N MET A 203 4.80 4.03 13.81
CA MET A 203 5.96 3.19 13.54
C MET A 203 7.18 4.05 13.24
N SER A 204 8.32 3.73 13.86
CA SER A 204 9.56 4.45 13.60
C SER A 204 9.95 4.35 12.12
N THR A 205 10.55 5.41 11.58
CA THR A 205 11.01 5.46 10.19
C THR A 205 11.90 4.27 9.83
N ALA A 206 12.74 3.81 10.77
CA ALA A 206 13.60 2.65 10.56
C ALA A 206 12.78 1.36 10.35
N LEU A 207 11.77 1.12 11.20
CA LEU A 207 10.90 -0.05 11.10
C LEU A 207 10.00 0.01 9.86
N SER A 208 9.43 1.17 9.54
CA SER A 208 8.59 1.33 8.35
C SER A 208 9.41 1.18 7.06
N MET A 209 10.66 1.67 7.02
CA MET A 209 11.59 1.43 5.92
C MET A 209 11.96 -0.03 5.79
N LYS A 210 12.24 -0.72 6.91
CA LYS A 210 12.52 -2.17 6.92
C LYS A 210 11.33 -2.95 6.39
N PHE A 211 10.10 -2.65 6.84
CA PHE A 211 8.87 -3.27 6.37
C PHE A 211 8.70 -3.09 4.85
N ALA A 212 8.89 -1.86 4.37
CA ALA A 212 8.82 -1.55 2.94
C ALA A 212 10.03 -2.10 2.15
N ARG A 213 11.10 -2.55 2.80
CA ARG A 213 12.39 -2.92 2.18
C ARG A 213 12.96 -1.77 1.34
N HIS A 214 12.95 -0.55 1.89
CA HIS A 214 13.68 0.57 1.31
C HIS A 214 15.15 0.50 1.70
N ALA A 215 16.05 0.79 0.76
CA ALA A 215 17.47 0.89 1.05
C ALA A 215 17.76 2.08 1.99
N PRO A 216 18.83 2.04 2.81
CA PRO A 216 19.17 3.15 3.72
C PRO A 216 19.26 4.52 3.04
N GLY A 217 19.80 4.61 1.83
CA GLY A 217 19.86 5.87 1.06
C GLY A 217 18.49 6.41 0.59
N SER A 218 17.39 5.68 0.82
CA SER A 218 16.04 6.06 0.37
C SER A 218 15.18 6.77 1.43
N VAL A 219 15.74 7.17 2.58
CA VAL A 219 15.00 7.86 3.67
C VAL A 219 14.15 9.03 3.13
N LYS A 220 14.75 9.92 2.33
CA LYS A 220 14.04 11.07 1.74
C LYS A 220 12.86 10.64 0.86
N VAL A 221 12.99 9.53 0.14
CA VAL A 221 11.91 8.99 -0.68
C VAL A 221 10.83 8.35 0.19
N HIS A 222 11.23 7.65 1.26
CA HIS A 222 10.30 7.03 2.21
C HIS A 222 9.41 8.09 2.88
N LEU A 223 10.02 9.14 3.43
CA LEU A 223 9.31 10.24 4.09
C LEU A 223 8.38 10.99 3.14
N LYS A 224 8.72 11.10 1.85
CA LYS A 224 7.84 11.70 0.83
C LYS A 224 6.54 10.91 0.59
N TYR A 225 6.48 9.63 0.96
CA TYR A 225 5.23 8.87 0.93
C TYR A 225 4.34 9.21 2.12
N GLY A 226 4.91 9.51 3.29
CA GLY A 226 4.22 9.83 4.54
C GLY A 226 3.47 11.16 4.48
N ARG A 227 2.45 11.23 3.64
CA ARG A 227 1.51 12.35 3.54
C ARG A 227 0.44 12.21 4.61
N LEU A 228 0.83 12.41 5.86
CA LEU A 228 -0.11 12.44 6.97
C LEU A 228 -1.03 13.66 6.82
N THR A 229 -2.33 13.44 7.01
CA THR A 229 -3.34 14.48 7.02
C THR A 229 -3.58 14.97 8.46
N LEU A 230 -4.23 16.12 8.62
CA LEU A 230 -4.64 16.59 9.94
C LEU A 230 -5.55 15.58 10.67
N LYS A 231 -6.34 14.78 9.93
CA LYS A 231 -7.14 13.70 10.51
C LYS A 231 -6.28 12.58 11.09
N ASP A 232 -5.19 12.23 10.40
CA ASP A 232 -4.25 11.22 10.89
C ASP A 232 -3.54 11.72 12.15
N VAL A 233 -3.15 13.00 12.17
CA VAL A 233 -2.57 13.66 13.36
C VAL A 233 -3.57 13.65 14.52
N LYS A 234 -4.81 14.08 14.28
CA LYS A 234 -5.86 14.07 15.32
C LYS A 234 -6.07 12.66 15.88
N ALA A 235 -6.23 11.65 15.02
CA ALA A 235 -6.44 10.28 15.46
C ALA A 235 -5.27 9.73 16.28
N ALA A 236 -4.03 10.08 15.90
CA ALA A 236 -2.84 9.72 16.66
C ALA A 236 -2.81 10.42 18.03
N CYS A 237 -3.09 11.73 18.09
CA CYS A 237 -3.17 12.50 19.34
C CYS A 237 -4.27 11.97 20.26
N ASP A 238 -5.50 11.80 19.76
CA ASP A 238 -6.62 11.27 20.54
C ASP A 238 -6.30 9.87 21.11
N LYS A 239 -5.60 9.03 20.33
CA LYS A 239 -5.15 7.69 20.77
C LYS A 239 -4.04 7.76 21.83
N MET A 240 -3.21 8.80 21.82
CA MET A 240 -2.22 9.04 22.87
C MET A 240 -2.90 9.54 24.14
N ASP A 241 -3.82 10.50 24.02
CA ASP A 241 -4.54 11.09 25.16
C ASP A 241 -5.44 10.06 25.86
N SER A 242 -6.06 9.16 25.10
CA SER A 242 -6.85 8.04 25.64
C SER A 242 -6.04 6.95 26.36
N LYS A 243 -4.70 6.96 26.25
CA LYS A 243 -3.83 6.07 27.04
C LYS A 243 -3.56 6.58 28.46
N GLY A 244 -4.26 7.62 28.90
CA GLY A 244 -4.31 8.01 30.31
C GLY A 244 -3.04 8.70 30.81
N SER A 245 -2.29 9.38 29.94
CA SER A 245 -1.36 10.39 30.42
C SER A 245 -2.17 11.60 30.88
N THR A 246 -2.60 11.59 32.14
CA THR A 246 -2.92 12.85 32.81
C THR A 246 -1.66 13.69 32.72
N TRP A 247 -1.76 14.81 32.01
CA TRP A 247 -0.73 15.84 32.10
C TRP A 247 -0.51 16.12 33.60
N PRO A 248 0.73 16.13 34.09
CA PRO A 248 0.98 16.44 35.48
C PRO A 248 0.31 17.77 35.77
N ASP A 249 -0.52 17.82 36.82
CA ASP A 249 -1.02 19.09 37.31
C ASP A 249 0.17 19.85 37.91
N PHE A 250 0.88 20.60 37.07
CA PHE A 250 2.08 21.35 37.46
C PHE A 250 1.78 22.37 38.55
N SER A 251 0.52 22.76 38.77
CA SER A 251 0.12 23.62 39.88
C SER A 251 0.25 22.94 41.25
N ARG A 252 0.23 21.60 41.28
CA ARG A 252 0.39 20.79 42.49
C ARG A 252 1.79 20.23 42.68
N VAL A 253 2.70 20.46 41.75
CA VAL A 253 4.09 19.97 41.84
C VAL A 253 4.89 20.95 42.71
N PRO A 254 5.48 20.52 43.84
CA PRO A 254 6.28 21.42 44.68
C PRO A 254 7.43 22.05 43.89
N THR A 255 7.68 23.34 44.11
CA THR A 255 8.72 24.13 43.43
C THR A 255 10.10 23.48 43.50
N ALA A 256 10.44 22.80 44.60
CA ALA A 256 11.70 22.07 44.75
C ALA A 256 11.83 20.92 43.72
N LYS A 257 10.74 20.22 43.43
CA LYS A 257 10.70 19.12 42.46
C LYS A 257 10.82 19.63 41.02
N LEU A 258 10.20 20.78 40.72
CA LEU A 258 10.35 21.46 39.43
C LEU A 258 11.79 21.96 39.20
N LYS A 259 12.42 22.56 40.22
CA LYS A 259 13.82 22.99 40.17
C LYS A 259 14.78 21.82 39.93
N ARG A 260 14.52 20.67 40.57
CA ARG A 260 15.32 19.46 40.36
C ARG A 260 15.18 18.90 38.95
N ALA A 261 13.95 18.80 38.44
CA ALA A 261 13.70 18.38 37.06
C ALA A 261 14.38 19.30 36.03
N ARG A 262 14.39 20.62 36.27
CA ARG A 262 15.15 21.57 35.45
C ARG A 262 16.65 21.29 35.46
N LEU A 263 17.24 21.07 36.63
CA LEU A 263 18.67 20.76 36.75
C LEU A 263 19.03 19.46 36.02
N ASP A 264 18.19 18.44 36.12
CA ASP A 264 18.39 17.16 35.44
C ASP A 264 18.33 17.34 33.90
N ILE A 265 17.37 18.14 33.40
CA ILE A 265 17.27 18.50 31.98
C ILE A 265 18.52 19.28 31.52
N ASP A 266 18.93 20.30 32.28
CA ASP A 266 20.08 21.14 31.95
C ASP A 266 21.38 20.32 31.92
N GLN A 267 21.53 19.35 32.83
CA GLN A 267 22.67 18.46 32.87
C GLN A 267 22.70 17.51 31.66
N GLU A 268 21.55 16.95 31.27
CA GLU A 268 21.42 16.08 30.11
C GLU A 268 21.68 16.85 28.80
N LEU A 269 21.16 18.08 28.67
CA LEU A 269 21.43 18.94 27.51
C LEU A 269 22.93 19.27 27.39
N ARG A 270 23.61 19.57 28.51
CA ARG A 270 25.07 19.80 28.52
C ARG A 270 25.86 18.58 28.08
N LYS A 271 25.43 17.36 28.45
CA LYS A 271 26.07 16.12 27.98
C LYS A 271 25.92 15.94 26.47
N ARG A 272 24.76 16.26 25.92
CA ARG A 272 24.47 16.11 24.48
C ARG A 272 25.17 17.13 23.58
N VAL A 273 25.53 18.30 24.11
CA VAL A 273 26.29 19.32 23.37
C VAL A 273 27.79 18.98 23.30
N LYS A 274 28.28 18.10 24.19
CA LYS A 274 29.68 17.65 24.21
C LYS A 274 29.97 16.40 23.35
N ASN A 275 28.94 15.77 22.79
CA ASN A 275 29.03 14.63 21.87
C ASN A 275 28.54 15.04 20.48
#